data_AF-A0AAW1IM69-F1
#
_entry.id   AF-A0AAW1IM69-F1
#
_cell.length_a   1.000
_cell.length_b   1.000
_cell.length_c   1.000
_cell.angle_alpha   90.00
_cell.angle_beta   90.00
_cell.angle_gamma   90.00
#
_symmetry.space_group_name_H-M   'P 1'
#
loop_
_entity.id
_entity.type
_entity.pdbx_description
1 polymer ?
#
loop_
_entity_poly.entity_id
_entity_poly.type
_entity_poly.pdbx_seq_one_letter_code
_entity_poly.pdbx_strand_id
1 'polypeptide(L)'
;MDRLEMRKSVLMVLTMVLRKLLIGVRRSKLNIQRSHTPTCISLLVLLQLKSQEAPLLILSLVERCDSKASPREGRLPDAKKGAPHLRDIFYRMGLTDKDIVALSGGHTLGRAHPERSGFDGAWTQEPLKFDNAYFVELLKGESEGLLQLPTDKALLEDPAFRPYVELYAKDEEAFFRDYAVSHKKLSELGFTPSGSKSGSKDSIILAQSVVGVAVAAAVVILSYIYEVRKRAK
;
A
#
# COMPACT_ATOMS: atom_id res chain seq x y z
N MET A 1 4.57 11.07 29.41
CA MET A 1 4.46 9.70 28.86
C MET A 1 5.59 9.54 27.85
N ASP A 2 6.42 8.52 28.04
CA ASP A 2 7.83 8.54 27.65
C ASP A 2 8.14 8.18 26.20
N ARG A 3 9.30 8.63 25.72
CA ARG A 3 9.92 8.45 24.39
C ARG A 3 10.02 6.97 23.91
N LEU A 4 9.69 6.03 24.79
CA LEU A 4 9.59 4.60 24.53
C LEU A 4 8.24 4.22 23.91
N GLU A 5 7.16 4.95 24.19
CA GLU A 5 5.80 4.64 23.69
C GLU A 5 5.62 4.92 22.19
N MET A 6 6.29 5.95 21.70
CA MET A 6 6.32 6.29 20.28
C MET A 6 7.10 5.25 19.46
N ARG A 7 8.16 4.67 20.07
CA ARG A 7 8.90 3.53 19.54
C ARG A 7 8.19 2.21 19.75
N LYS A 8 7.00 2.17 20.34
CA LYS A 8 6.29 0.93 20.62
C LYS A 8 5.10 0.75 19.70
N SER A 9 4.30 1.77 19.42
CA SER A 9 3.07 1.62 18.60
C SER A 9 3.34 1.60 17.09
N VAL A 10 4.18 2.50 16.59
CA VAL A 10 4.65 2.45 15.19
C VAL A 10 5.55 1.24 14.98
N LEU A 11 6.47 0.97 15.92
CA LEU A 11 7.27 -0.26 15.91
C LEU A 11 6.42 -1.51 16.16
N MET A 12 5.18 -1.46 16.65
CA MET A 12 4.32 -2.65 16.87
C MET A 12 3.85 -3.19 15.54
N VAL A 13 3.20 -2.34 14.75
CA VAL A 13 2.71 -2.67 13.41
C VAL A 13 3.91 -3.00 12.52
N LEU A 14 5.04 -2.31 12.72
CA LEU A 14 6.29 -2.50 11.96
C LEU A 14 7.09 -3.75 12.38
N THR A 15 7.23 -4.08 13.67
CA THR A 15 8.00 -5.26 14.15
C THR A 15 7.19 -6.54 14.15
N MET A 16 5.86 -6.48 14.30
CA MET A 16 5.03 -7.67 14.15
C MET A 16 5.04 -8.19 12.72
N VAL A 17 5.14 -7.30 11.72
CA VAL A 17 5.36 -7.65 10.32
C VAL A 17 6.83 -8.07 10.07
N LEU A 18 7.82 -7.34 10.63
CA LEU A 18 9.25 -7.65 10.44
C LEU A 18 9.72 -8.99 11.06
N ARG A 19 9.20 -9.43 12.21
CA ARG A 19 9.77 -10.58 12.94
C ARG A 19 9.26 -11.94 12.45
N LYS A 20 8.10 -11.99 11.77
CA LYS A 20 7.51 -13.24 11.25
C LYS A 20 7.85 -13.55 9.78
N LEU A 21 8.23 -12.56 8.97
CA LEU A 21 8.73 -12.83 7.61
C LEU A 21 10.13 -13.48 7.58
N LEU A 22 10.91 -13.37 8.66
CA LEU A 22 12.27 -13.92 8.72
C LEU A 22 12.34 -15.43 9.01
N ILE A 23 11.25 -16.09 9.39
CA ILE A 23 11.23 -17.55 9.64
C ILE A 23 10.89 -18.35 8.35
N GLY A 24 10.35 -17.69 7.31
CA GLY A 24 9.83 -18.37 6.11
C GLY A 24 10.66 -18.26 4.82
N VAL A 25 11.68 -17.39 4.73
CA VAL A 25 12.41 -17.19 3.47
C VAL A 25 13.72 -17.99 3.46
N ARG A 26 13.66 -19.21 2.88
CA ARG A 26 14.85 -19.84 2.31
C ARG A 26 15.43 -18.90 1.25
N ARG A 27 16.69 -18.49 1.42
CA ARG A 27 17.48 -17.70 0.46
C ARG A 27 17.53 -18.41 -0.90
N SER A 28 16.65 -18.04 -1.83
CA SER A 28 16.90 -18.22 -3.26
C SER A 28 17.67 -17.01 -3.77
N LYS A 29 18.85 -17.28 -4.34
CA LYS A 29 19.80 -16.32 -4.91
C LYS A 29 19.10 -15.35 -5.88
N LEU A 30 18.87 -14.11 -5.49
CA LEU A 30 18.76 -12.99 -6.43
C LEU A 30 20.05 -12.18 -6.36
N ASN A 31 20.81 -12.24 -7.46
CA ASN A 31 22.02 -11.48 -7.68
C ASN A 31 21.61 -10.05 -8.07
N ILE A 32 21.40 -9.18 -7.09
CA ILE A 32 21.16 -7.75 -7.31
C ILE A 32 22.53 -7.06 -7.28
N GLN A 33 22.89 -6.49 -8.42
CA GLN A 33 24.10 -5.70 -8.63
C GLN A 33 24.11 -4.52 -7.64
N ARG A 34 25.10 -4.52 -6.76
CA ARG A 34 25.33 -3.51 -5.71
C ARG A 34 25.68 -2.16 -6.34
N SER A 35 24.87 -1.12 -6.09
CA SER A 35 25.37 0.27 -6.17
C SER A 35 24.70 1.27 -5.22
N HIS A 36 23.49 1.01 -4.70
CA HIS A 36 22.88 1.94 -3.73
C HIS A 36 22.28 1.21 -2.52
N THR A 37 22.73 1.59 -1.33
CA THR A 37 22.14 1.16 -0.05
C THR A 37 20.74 1.77 0.07
N PRO A 38 19.66 0.96 0.13
CA PRO A 38 18.32 1.51 0.27
C PRO A 38 18.17 2.20 1.63
N THR A 39 17.58 3.41 1.64
CA THR A 39 17.21 4.13 2.86
C THR A 39 16.22 3.31 3.70
N CYS A 40 16.16 3.55 5.02
CA CYS A 40 15.28 2.82 5.94
C CYS A 40 13.79 2.86 5.53
N ILE A 41 13.38 3.91 4.83
CA ILE A 41 12.01 4.09 4.30
C ILE A 41 11.77 3.19 3.09
N SER A 42 12.77 3.02 2.22
CA SER A 42 12.69 2.18 1.02
C SER A 42 12.47 0.71 1.36
N LEU A 43 13.16 0.21 2.38
CA LEU A 43 13.05 -1.18 2.84
C LEU A 43 11.69 -1.49 3.52
N LEU A 44 11.01 -0.45 4.01
CA LEU A 44 9.78 -0.56 4.79
C LEU A 44 8.54 -0.89 3.96
N VAL A 45 8.46 -0.34 2.76
CA VAL A 45 7.29 -0.48 1.88
C VAL A 45 7.45 -1.66 0.91
N LEU A 46 8.70 -2.03 0.60
CA LEU A 46 9.06 -3.21 -0.21
C LEU A 46 8.56 -4.55 0.37
N LEU A 47 8.39 -4.65 1.69
CA LEU A 47 8.03 -5.90 2.37
C LEU A 47 6.52 -6.14 2.50
N GLN A 48 5.68 -5.16 2.13
CA GLN A 48 4.24 -5.21 2.40
C GLN A 48 3.40 -5.74 1.22
N LEU A 49 3.95 -5.89 0.02
CA LEU A 49 3.16 -6.20 -1.17
C LEU A 49 3.61 -7.51 -1.84
N LYS A 50 2.91 -8.60 -1.55
CA LYS A 50 2.72 -9.68 -2.53
C LYS A 50 1.48 -9.36 -3.35
N SER A 51 1.58 -8.42 -4.29
CA SER A 51 0.59 -8.29 -5.36
C SER A 51 1.21 -7.62 -6.57
N GLN A 52 0.73 -7.98 -7.76
CA GLN A 52 1.35 -7.81 -9.09
C GLN A 52 1.67 -6.37 -9.52
N GLU A 53 1.39 -5.35 -8.70
CA GLU A 53 1.75 -3.94 -8.93
C GLU A 53 3.10 -3.52 -8.30
N ALA A 54 3.79 -4.46 -7.64
CA ALA A 54 5.09 -4.23 -7.00
C ALA A 54 6.12 -3.44 -7.85
N PRO A 55 6.26 -3.59 -9.19
CA PRO A 55 7.32 -2.90 -9.92
C PRO A 55 7.24 -1.37 -9.89
N LEU A 56 6.04 -0.78 -9.89
CA LEU A 56 5.87 0.67 -9.96
C LEU A 56 6.02 1.36 -8.60
N LEU A 57 5.57 0.69 -7.53
CA LEU A 57 5.65 1.23 -6.17
C LEU A 57 7.11 1.29 -5.68
N ILE A 58 7.91 0.29 -6.06
CA ILE A 58 9.33 0.16 -5.69
C ILE A 58 10.16 1.33 -6.21
N LEU A 59 9.91 1.78 -7.44
CA LEU A 59 10.68 2.86 -8.05
C LEU A 59 10.49 4.20 -7.31
N SER A 60 9.26 4.49 -6.85
CA SER A 60 8.94 5.72 -6.13
C SER A 60 9.61 5.85 -4.76
N LEU A 61 9.93 4.71 -4.12
CA LEU A 61 10.44 4.67 -2.76
C LEU A 61 11.95 4.90 -2.71
N VAL A 62 12.66 4.36 -3.70
CA VAL A 62 14.12 4.47 -3.84
C VAL A 62 14.56 5.94 -3.96
N GLU A 63 13.70 6.81 -4.48
CA GLU A 63 14.00 8.22 -4.68
C GLU A 63 13.74 9.12 -3.45
N ARG A 64 13.27 8.56 -2.33
CA ARG A 64 12.96 9.36 -1.14
C ARG A 64 14.21 9.71 -0.35
N CYS A 65 14.37 11.01 -0.09
CA CYS A 65 15.42 11.53 0.77
C CYS A 65 14.99 11.55 2.24
N ASP A 66 15.93 11.27 3.14
CA ASP A 66 15.70 11.38 4.58
C ASP A 66 15.61 12.85 5.01
N SER A 67 14.63 13.16 5.86
CA SER A 67 14.55 14.46 6.54
C SER A 67 15.52 14.51 7.72
N LYS A 68 16.18 15.65 7.93
CA LYS A 68 16.99 15.92 9.13
C LYS A 68 16.16 16.34 10.35
N ALA A 69 14.88 16.64 10.16
CA ALA A 69 13.97 17.11 11.20
C ALA A 69 12.78 16.17 11.37
N SER A 70 12.46 15.85 12.63
CA SER A 70 11.25 15.11 12.99
C SER A 70 10.02 16.01 12.96
N PRO A 71 8.86 15.50 12.53
CA PRO A 71 7.60 16.25 12.63
C PRO A 71 7.21 16.45 14.10
N ARG A 72 6.38 17.49 14.36
CA ARG A 72 5.80 17.72 15.70
C ARG A 72 4.88 16.56 16.09
N GLU A 73 4.84 16.25 17.38
CA GLU A 73 3.95 15.24 17.96
C GLU A 73 2.46 15.61 17.82
N GLY A 74 1.57 14.64 18.08
CA GLY A 74 0.12 14.84 18.07
C GLY A 74 -0.55 14.81 16.69
N ARG A 75 0.16 14.34 15.66
CA ARG A 75 -0.36 14.26 14.28
C ARG A 75 -1.01 12.92 13.92
N LEU A 76 -0.87 11.92 14.78
CA LEU A 76 -1.40 10.57 14.59
C LEU A 76 -2.85 10.46 15.11
N PRO A 77 -3.65 9.53 14.57
CA PRO A 77 -4.99 9.29 15.09
C PRO A 77 -4.96 8.81 16.54
N ASP A 78 -6.01 9.13 17.28
CA ASP A 78 -6.21 8.73 18.66
C ASP A 78 -7.31 7.67 18.67
N ALA A 79 -6.96 6.46 19.10
CA ALA A 79 -7.82 5.28 19.12
C ALA A 79 -9.11 5.48 19.95
N LYS A 80 -9.13 6.46 20.87
CA LYS A 80 -10.27 6.73 21.75
C LYS A 80 -11.32 7.66 21.15
N LYS A 81 -11.07 8.21 19.96
CA LYS A 81 -11.95 9.18 19.29
C LYS A 81 -12.78 8.55 18.18
N GLY A 82 -13.71 9.32 17.62
CA GLY A 82 -14.63 8.86 16.58
C GLY A 82 -14.36 9.42 15.18
N ALA A 83 -15.35 9.30 14.30
CA ALA A 83 -15.26 9.64 12.89
C ALA A 83 -14.82 11.09 12.58
N PRO A 84 -15.27 12.14 13.31
CA PRO A 84 -14.78 13.50 13.08
C PRO A 84 -13.26 13.62 13.24
N HIS A 85 -12.67 12.95 14.25
CA HIS A 85 -11.23 12.94 14.47
C HIS A 85 -10.48 12.20 13.36
N LEU A 86 -11.03 11.10 12.86
CA LEU A 86 -10.45 10.42 11.70
C LEU A 86 -10.41 11.35 10.49
N ARG A 87 -11.50 12.07 10.18
CA ARG A 87 -11.50 13.05 9.09
C ARG A 87 -10.49 14.17 9.33
N ASP A 88 -10.42 14.76 10.51
CA ASP A 88 -9.45 15.83 10.83
C ASP A 88 -7.98 15.42 10.58
N ILE A 89 -7.65 14.15 10.85
CA ILE A 89 -6.31 13.63 10.66
C ILE A 89 -6.04 13.29 9.19
N PHE A 90 -6.93 12.53 8.57
CA PHE A 90 -6.70 11.97 7.24
C PHE A 90 -7.02 12.96 6.10
N TYR A 91 -7.97 13.87 6.27
CA TYR A 91 -8.26 14.90 5.26
C TYR A 91 -7.12 15.90 5.12
N ARG A 92 -6.41 16.21 6.21
CA ARG A 92 -5.17 17.00 6.16
C ARG A 92 -4.09 16.34 5.29
N MET A 93 -4.17 15.03 5.11
CA MET A 93 -3.28 14.25 4.25
C MET A 93 -3.81 14.11 2.81
N GLY A 94 -4.97 14.69 2.48
CA GLY A 94 -5.61 14.54 1.18
C GLY A 94 -6.24 13.16 0.96
N LEU A 95 -6.49 12.40 2.02
CA LEU A 95 -7.11 11.08 1.97
C LEU A 95 -8.63 11.19 2.18
N THR A 96 -9.38 10.40 1.43
CA THR A 96 -10.85 10.39 1.39
C THR A 96 -11.46 9.45 2.42
N ASP A 97 -12.79 9.48 2.59
CA ASP A 97 -13.50 8.54 3.46
C ASP A 97 -13.25 7.07 3.09
N LYS A 98 -13.21 6.77 1.78
CA LYS A 98 -12.83 5.44 1.27
C LYS A 98 -11.42 5.05 1.73
N ASP A 99 -10.46 5.98 1.62
CA ASP A 99 -9.07 5.73 1.99
C ASP A 99 -8.96 5.46 3.50
N ILE A 100 -9.70 6.18 4.34
CA ILE A 100 -9.77 5.97 5.79
C ILE A 100 -10.23 4.54 6.09
N VAL A 101 -11.39 4.13 5.55
CA VAL A 101 -11.96 2.81 5.84
C VAL A 101 -11.07 1.68 5.30
N ALA A 102 -10.52 1.84 4.09
CA ALA A 102 -9.60 0.86 3.52
C ALA A 102 -8.35 0.71 4.40
N LEU A 103 -7.69 1.81 4.78
CA LEU A 103 -6.49 1.79 5.61
C LEU A 103 -6.73 1.23 7.01
N SER A 104 -7.91 1.48 7.61
CA SER A 104 -8.30 0.85 8.88
C SER A 104 -8.32 -0.68 8.79
N GLY A 105 -8.61 -1.24 7.60
CA GLY A 105 -8.49 -2.68 7.32
C GLY A 105 -7.10 -3.27 7.57
N GLY A 106 -6.06 -2.43 7.70
CA GLY A 106 -4.73 -2.86 8.12
C GLY A 106 -4.71 -3.53 9.51
N HIS A 107 -5.70 -3.26 10.37
CA HIS A 107 -5.90 -3.94 11.65
C HIS A 107 -6.22 -5.43 11.51
N THR A 108 -6.51 -5.94 10.31
CA THR A 108 -6.60 -7.39 10.04
C THR A 108 -5.32 -8.13 10.45
N LEU A 109 -4.17 -7.43 10.43
CA LEU A 109 -2.90 -7.91 10.94
C LEU A 109 -2.58 -7.35 12.33
N GLY A 110 -2.05 -8.23 13.17
CA GLY A 110 -1.45 -7.88 14.45
C GLY A 110 -2.44 -7.85 15.61
N ARG A 111 -2.02 -7.20 16.69
CA ARG A 111 -2.76 -7.09 17.94
C ARG A 111 -2.35 -5.83 18.68
N ALA A 112 -3.23 -5.31 19.53
CA ALA A 112 -2.89 -4.29 20.51
C ALA A 112 -2.09 -4.89 21.67
N HIS A 113 -1.34 -4.01 22.33
CA HIS A 113 -0.51 -4.34 23.47
C HIS A 113 -0.69 -3.27 24.56
N PRO A 114 -1.00 -3.66 25.81
CA PRO A 114 -1.37 -2.73 26.86
C PRO A 114 -0.20 -1.82 27.24
N GLU A 115 1.03 -2.32 27.21
CA GLU A 115 2.24 -1.57 27.48
C GLU A 115 2.63 -0.59 26.37
N ARG A 116 1.83 -0.49 25.31
CA ARG A 116 2.09 0.34 24.13
C ARG A 116 0.98 1.36 23.85
N SER A 117 -0.25 0.91 24.04
CA SER A 117 -1.45 1.68 23.66
C SER A 117 -2.49 1.77 24.77
N GLY A 118 -2.36 0.97 25.83
CA GLY A 118 -3.41 0.77 26.84
C GLY A 118 -4.55 -0.16 26.39
N PHE A 119 -4.50 -0.68 25.16
CA PHE A 119 -5.44 -1.68 24.64
C PHE A 119 -4.75 -3.05 24.51
N ASP A 120 -5.51 -4.14 24.60
CA ASP A 120 -5.01 -5.51 24.43
C ASP A 120 -5.96 -6.33 23.55
N GLY A 121 -5.39 -7.26 22.79
CA GLY A 121 -6.14 -8.19 21.93
C GLY A 121 -5.89 -8.00 20.44
N ALA A 122 -6.17 -9.05 19.66
CA ALA A 122 -6.14 -9.01 18.20
C ALA A 122 -7.51 -8.59 17.65
N TRP A 123 -7.54 -7.99 16.46
CA TRP A 123 -8.81 -7.68 15.78
C TRP A 123 -9.42 -8.88 15.06
N THR A 124 -8.59 -9.87 14.72
CA THR A 124 -8.99 -11.07 13.98
C THR A 124 -8.46 -12.32 14.65
N GLN A 125 -9.08 -13.47 14.36
CA GLN A 125 -8.66 -14.78 14.86
C GLN A 125 -7.30 -15.22 14.29
N GLU A 126 -6.99 -14.79 13.06
CA GLU A 126 -5.74 -15.07 12.36
C GLU A 126 -4.91 -13.79 12.17
N PRO A 127 -4.29 -13.23 13.24
CA PRO A 127 -3.65 -11.90 13.20
C PRO A 127 -2.37 -11.81 12.35
N LEU A 128 -2.08 -12.83 11.55
CA LEU A 128 -0.91 -12.94 10.67
C LEU A 128 -1.31 -13.10 9.21
N LYS A 129 -2.61 -13.14 8.93
CA LYS A 129 -3.17 -13.29 7.61
C LYS A 129 -3.76 -11.94 7.20
N PHE A 130 -3.36 -11.47 6.02
CA PHE A 130 -3.92 -10.25 5.45
C PHE A 130 -5.10 -10.62 4.58
N ASP A 131 -6.30 -10.43 5.10
CA ASP A 131 -7.59 -10.73 4.48
C ASP A 131 -8.65 -9.72 4.94
N ASN A 132 -9.89 -9.86 4.50
CA ASN A 132 -10.97 -8.95 4.89
C ASN A 132 -11.61 -9.27 6.26
N ALA A 133 -11.03 -10.17 7.07
CA ALA A 133 -11.64 -10.64 8.32
C ALA A 133 -11.88 -9.50 9.32
N TYR A 134 -11.06 -8.45 9.31
CA TYR A 134 -11.30 -7.24 10.12
C TYR A 134 -12.71 -6.67 9.92
N PHE A 135 -13.17 -6.52 8.66
CA PHE A 135 -14.49 -5.96 8.39
C PHE A 135 -15.61 -6.93 8.72
N VAL A 136 -15.37 -8.23 8.51
CA VAL A 136 -16.30 -9.31 8.86
C VAL A 136 -16.53 -9.35 10.37
N GLU A 137 -15.47 -9.31 11.18
CA GLU A 137 -15.56 -9.29 12.63
C GLU A 137 -16.14 -7.97 13.15
N LEU A 138 -15.84 -6.84 12.50
CA LEU A 138 -16.41 -5.55 12.87
C LEU A 138 -17.94 -5.57 12.72
N LEU A 139 -18.49 -6.11 11.63
CA LEU A 139 -19.94 -6.22 11.42
C LEU A 139 -20.64 -7.20 12.38
N LYS A 140 -19.94 -8.20 12.91
CA LYS A 140 -20.49 -9.14 13.90
C LYS A 140 -20.71 -8.49 15.28
N GLY A 141 -20.05 -7.36 15.55
CA GLY A 141 -20.04 -6.71 16.86
C GLY A 141 -18.96 -7.26 17.78
N GLU A 142 -19.09 -7.04 19.08
CA GLU A 142 -18.09 -7.47 20.06
C GLU A 142 -18.09 -9.00 20.23
N SER A 143 -16.98 -9.63 19.82
CA SER A 143 -16.72 -11.06 20.01
C SER A 143 -15.76 -11.26 21.18
N GLU A 144 -15.97 -12.31 21.97
CA GLU A 144 -15.08 -12.65 23.08
C GLU A 144 -13.65 -12.89 22.58
N GLY A 145 -12.67 -12.19 23.17
CA GLY A 145 -11.26 -12.31 22.82
C GLY A 145 -10.78 -11.48 21.62
N LEU A 146 -11.68 -10.76 20.92
CA LEU A 146 -11.31 -9.85 19.84
C LEU A 146 -11.45 -8.38 20.25
N LEU A 147 -10.54 -7.56 19.74
CA LEU A 147 -10.47 -6.14 20.02
C LEU A 147 -11.25 -5.33 18.99
N GLN A 148 -12.01 -4.34 19.47
CA GLN A 148 -12.55 -3.25 18.65
C GLN A 148 -12.32 -1.92 19.38
N LEU A 149 -11.53 -1.04 18.78
CA LEU A 149 -11.29 0.30 19.31
C LEU A 149 -12.52 1.21 19.07
N PRO A 150 -12.68 2.29 19.85
CA PRO A 150 -13.65 3.34 19.54
C PRO A 150 -13.56 3.87 18.10
N THR A 151 -12.34 4.00 17.55
CA THR A 151 -12.14 4.38 16.14
C THR A 151 -12.63 3.33 15.15
N ASP A 152 -12.56 2.02 15.49
CA ASP A 152 -13.07 0.95 14.62
C ASP A 152 -14.60 0.97 14.60
N LYS A 153 -15.22 1.10 15.78
CA LYS A 153 -16.69 1.21 15.93
C LYS A 153 -17.25 2.43 15.21
N ALA A 154 -16.52 3.55 15.24
CA ALA A 154 -16.91 4.76 14.52
C ALA A 154 -17.06 4.56 13.00
N LEU A 155 -16.42 3.54 12.41
CA LEU A 155 -16.61 3.19 10.99
C LEU A 155 -18.00 2.61 10.70
N LEU A 156 -18.64 1.98 11.69
CA LEU A 156 -20.00 1.44 11.58
C LEU A 156 -21.09 2.46 11.90
N GLU A 157 -20.78 3.38 12.82
CA GLU A 157 -21.68 4.42 13.30
C GLU A 157 -21.83 5.56 12.28
N ASP A 158 -20.76 5.86 11.55
CA ASP A 158 -20.77 6.95 10.56
C ASP A 158 -21.43 6.49 9.23
N PRO A 159 -22.46 7.21 8.75
CA PRO A 159 -23.22 6.80 7.57
C PRO A 159 -22.43 6.88 6.26
N ALA A 160 -21.34 7.65 6.19
CA ALA A 160 -20.50 7.72 5.00
C ALA A 160 -19.37 6.66 5.02
N PHE A 161 -18.91 6.22 6.19
CA PHE A 161 -17.94 5.12 6.31
C PHE A 161 -18.59 3.74 6.16
N ARG A 162 -19.76 3.54 6.75
CA ARG A 162 -20.43 2.24 6.84
C ARG A 162 -20.58 1.52 5.48
N PRO A 163 -20.95 2.16 4.37
CA PRO A 163 -21.05 1.48 3.07
C PRO A 163 -19.75 0.83 2.61
N TYR A 164 -18.58 1.41 2.93
CA TYR A 164 -17.29 0.82 2.61
C TYR A 164 -16.97 -0.37 3.51
N VAL A 165 -17.33 -0.32 4.80
CA VAL A 165 -17.19 -1.47 5.70
C VAL A 165 -18.01 -2.65 5.20
N GLU A 166 -19.27 -2.41 4.84
CA GLU A 166 -20.16 -3.45 4.28
C GLU A 166 -19.68 -3.98 2.93
N LEU A 167 -19.12 -3.12 2.08
CA LEU A 167 -18.49 -3.52 0.82
C LEU A 167 -17.31 -4.46 1.05
N TYR A 168 -16.35 -4.04 1.88
CA TYR A 168 -15.11 -4.80 2.10
C TYR A 168 -15.34 -6.11 2.85
N ALA A 169 -16.35 -6.17 3.73
CA ALA A 169 -16.74 -7.43 4.36
C ALA A 169 -17.32 -8.45 3.36
N LYS A 170 -17.98 -7.97 2.28
CA LYS A 170 -18.59 -8.83 1.25
C LYS A 170 -17.64 -9.16 0.10
N ASP A 171 -16.75 -8.24 -0.25
CA ASP A 171 -15.85 -8.32 -1.39
C ASP A 171 -14.40 -8.03 -0.95
N GLU A 172 -13.65 -9.11 -0.70
CA GLU A 172 -12.23 -9.06 -0.33
C GLU A 172 -11.36 -8.47 -1.45
N GLU A 173 -11.70 -8.72 -2.72
CA GLU A 173 -10.96 -8.19 -3.85
C GLU A 173 -11.14 -6.67 -3.96
N ALA A 174 -12.34 -6.15 -3.68
CA ALA A 174 -12.56 -4.71 -3.55
C ALA A 174 -11.73 -4.11 -2.41
N PHE A 175 -11.66 -4.79 -1.26
CA PHE A 175 -10.80 -4.38 -0.16
C PHE A 175 -9.33 -4.31 -0.59
N PHE A 176 -8.79 -5.36 -1.20
CA PHE A 176 -7.38 -5.39 -1.60
C PHE A 176 -7.04 -4.32 -2.64
N ARG A 177 -7.91 -4.09 -3.64
CA ARG A 177 -7.72 -3.02 -4.62
C ARG A 177 -7.70 -1.64 -3.97
N ASP A 178 -8.71 -1.33 -3.16
CA ASP A 178 -8.83 -0.02 -2.53
C ASP A 178 -7.74 0.18 -1.45
N TYR A 179 -7.33 -0.87 -0.73
CA TYR A 179 -6.21 -0.85 0.21
C TYR A 179 -4.89 -0.53 -0.50
N ALA A 180 -4.60 -1.19 -1.63
CA ALA A 180 -3.38 -0.94 -2.38
C ALA A 180 -3.28 0.52 -2.85
N VAL A 181 -4.38 1.07 -3.40
CA VAL A 181 -4.46 2.48 -3.82
C VAL A 181 -4.26 3.42 -2.63
N SER A 182 -4.98 3.18 -1.52
CA SER A 182 -4.94 4.04 -0.33
C SER A 182 -3.56 4.00 0.34
N HIS A 183 -2.96 2.81 0.46
CA HIS A 183 -1.64 2.60 1.03
C HIS A 183 -0.55 3.22 0.16
N LYS A 184 -0.70 3.18 -1.17
CA LYS A 184 0.20 3.90 -2.09
C LYS A 184 0.15 5.40 -1.82
N LYS A 185 -1.04 6.01 -1.83
CA LYS A 185 -1.24 7.44 -1.53
C LYS A 185 -0.60 7.82 -0.19
N LEU A 186 -0.89 7.05 0.87
CA LEU A 186 -0.34 7.26 2.20
C LEU A 186 1.20 7.18 2.19
N SER A 187 1.75 6.20 1.47
CA SER A 187 3.20 6.06 1.38
C SER A 187 3.82 7.26 0.67
N GLU A 188 3.21 7.78 -0.41
CA GLU A 188 3.75 8.83 -1.28
C GLU A 188 3.46 10.26 -0.77
N LEU A 189 2.88 10.42 0.42
CA LEU A 189 2.62 11.74 1.00
C LEU A 189 3.90 12.57 1.13
N GLY A 190 3.88 13.78 0.55
CA GLY A 190 5.01 14.70 0.57
C GLY A 190 6.15 14.33 -0.38
N PHE A 191 5.97 13.31 -1.23
CA PHE A 191 6.92 12.94 -2.28
C PHE A 191 6.46 13.49 -3.63
N THR A 192 7.31 14.28 -4.27
CA THR A 192 7.14 14.70 -5.67
C THR A 192 8.25 14.05 -6.50
N PRO A 193 7.93 13.14 -7.44
CA PRO A 193 8.94 12.58 -8.33
C PRO A 193 9.65 13.68 -9.09
N SER A 194 10.98 13.58 -9.18
CA SER A 194 11.82 14.45 -10.00
C SER A 194 11.54 14.18 -11.50
N GLY A 195 10.39 14.60 -12.02
CA GLY A 195 9.99 14.24 -13.38
C GLY A 195 8.74 14.88 -13.96
N SER A 196 7.90 15.58 -13.19
CA SER A 196 6.74 16.28 -13.74
C SER A 196 7.09 17.68 -14.28
N LYS A 197 8.03 17.76 -15.23
CA LYS A 197 7.95 18.83 -16.22
C LYS A 197 6.92 18.41 -17.25
N SER A 198 5.73 18.99 -17.18
CA SER A 198 4.75 18.93 -18.28
C SER A 198 5.39 19.58 -19.52
N GLY A 199 5.83 18.77 -20.46
CA GLY A 199 6.41 19.25 -21.71
C GLY A 199 7.08 18.14 -22.50
N SER A 200 6.40 17.69 -23.56
CA SER A 200 6.99 17.03 -24.74
C SER A 200 7.69 15.67 -24.52
N LYS A 201 6.98 14.65 -24.02
CA LYS A 201 7.42 13.23 -24.17
C LYS A 201 6.41 12.34 -24.89
N ASP A 202 5.12 12.67 -24.84
CA ASP A 202 4.06 11.84 -25.44
C ASP A 202 4.12 11.81 -26.98
N SER A 203 4.55 12.91 -27.60
CA SER A 203 4.70 13.02 -29.07
C SER A 203 5.86 12.18 -29.63
N ILE A 204 6.95 11.99 -28.86
CA ILE A 204 8.12 11.23 -29.31
C ILE A 204 7.84 9.73 -29.25
N ILE A 205 7.14 9.25 -28.21
CA ILE A 205 6.80 7.82 -28.08
C ILE A 205 5.80 7.39 -29.15
N LEU A 206 4.81 8.24 -29.46
CA LEU A 206 3.86 7.96 -30.54
C LEU A 206 4.56 7.89 -31.90
N ALA A 207 5.44 8.84 -32.21
CA ALA A 207 6.19 8.87 -33.47
C ALA A 207 7.12 7.65 -33.64
N GLN A 208 7.81 7.24 -32.57
CA GLN A 208 8.69 6.07 -32.61
C GLN A 208 7.92 4.76 -32.79
N SER A 209 6.73 4.64 -32.20
CA SER A 209 5.87 3.45 -32.35
C SER A 209 5.34 3.29 -33.78
N VAL A 210 4.89 4.37 -34.42
CA VAL A 210 4.38 4.31 -35.81
C VAL A 210 5.48 3.92 -36.80
N VAL A 211 6.70 4.44 -36.63
CA VAL A 211 7.84 4.08 -37.49
C VAL A 211 8.21 2.60 -37.33
N GLY A 212 8.21 2.09 -36.09
CA GLY A 212 8.50 0.67 -35.83
C GLY A 212 7.50 -0.28 -36.52
N VAL A 213 6.20 0.04 -36.48
CA VAL A 213 5.16 -0.76 -37.13
C VAL A 213 5.29 -0.71 -38.65
N ALA A 214 5.57 0.46 -39.23
CA ALA A 214 5.72 0.61 -40.68
C ALA A 214 6.94 -0.17 -41.21
N VAL A 215 8.06 -0.16 -40.50
CA VAL A 215 9.26 -0.92 -40.87
C VAL A 215 9.00 -2.43 -40.80
N ALA A 216 8.34 -2.91 -39.75
CA ALA A 216 8.00 -4.33 -39.62
C ALA A 216 7.07 -4.80 -40.76
N ALA A 217 6.05 -4.02 -41.08
CA ALA A 217 5.14 -4.33 -42.19
C ALA A 217 5.87 -4.37 -43.54
N ALA A 218 6.76 -3.41 -43.81
CA ALA A 218 7.53 -3.37 -45.05
C ALA A 218 8.47 -4.58 -45.20
N VAL A 219 9.12 -5.01 -44.12
CA VAL A 219 9.98 -6.22 -44.12
C VAL A 219 9.16 -7.47 -44.43
N VAL A 220 7.99 -7.64 -43.80
CA VAL A 220 7.11 -8.79 -44.06
C VAL A 220 6.64 -8.81 -45.52
N ILE A 221 6.21 -7.66 -46.04
CA ILE A 221 5.75 -7.54 -47.44
C ILE A 221 6.89 -7.84 -48.42
N LEU A 222 8.08 -7.30 -48.19
CA LEU A 222 9.25 -7.55 -49.05
C LEU A 222 9.70 -9.01 -49.00
N SER A 223 9.69 -9.64 -47.81
CA SER A 223 9.98 -11.07 -47.66
C SER A 223 8.96 -11.93 -48.41
N TYR A 224 7.68 -11.58 -48.35
CA TYR A 224 6.64 -12.28 -49.10
C TYR A 224 6.85 -12.16 -50.61
N ILE A 225 7.11 -10.94 -51.11
CA ILE A 225 7.37 -10.71 -52.55
C ILE A 225 8.63 -11.44 -53.02
N TYR A 226 9.69 -11.45 -52.21
CA TYR A 226 10.92 -12.19 -52.51
C TYR A 226 10.64 -13.69 -52.66
N GLU A 227 9.89 -14.28 -51.74
CA GLU A 227 9.63 -15.72 -51.76
C GLU A 227 8.68 -16.11 -52.91
N VAL A 228 7.74 -15.25 -53.28
CA VAL A 228 6.92 -15.43 -54.49
C VAL A 228 7.76 -15.37 -55.76
N ARG A 229 8.68 -14.40 -55.88
CA ARG A 229 9.57 -14.29 -57.05
C ARG A 229 10.57 -15.44 -57.15
N LYS A 230 11.06 -15.94 -56.02
CA LYS A 230 11.94 -17.11 -55.94
C LYS A 230 11.22 -18.38 -56.40
N ARG A 231 9.91 -18.51 -56.14
CA ARG A 231 9.08 -19.64 -56.61
C ARG A 231 8.64 -19.51 -58.07
N ALA A 232 8.79 -18.32 -58.67
CA ALA A 232 8.43 -18.03 -60.06
C ALA A 232 9.62 -18.14 -61.04
N LYS A 233 10.81 -18.48 -60.55
CA LYS A 233 11.99 -18.89 -61.34
C LYS A 233 12.25 -20.38 -61.11
#